data_AF-B1BVU0-F1
#
_entry.id   AF-B1BVU0-F1
#
_cell.length_a   1.000
_cell.length_b   1.000
_cell.length_c   1.000
_cell.angle_alpha   90.00
_cell.angle_beta   90.00
_cell.angle_gamma   90.00
#
_symmetry.space_group_name_H-M   'P 1'
#
loop_
_entity.id
_entity.type
_entity.pdbx_description
1 polymer ?
#
loop_
_entity_poly.entity_id
_entity_poly.type
_entity_poly.pdbx_seq_one_letter_code
_entity_poly.pdbx_strand_id
1 'polypeptide(L)'
;MNNLQNELLNSIRNLFTSNLSTKYISEEANIAYTTINELRNYKKSLNNVNFNTLNRLYNLAILENLNEEKVNRKKRNDLNDGIDFKIKIEEVIVAFNNLDLFAMGKLEIENINEIFNKNYLIMPLEKNTPKILIIDNSIFTTRYKSYSTRELGYEFNCNYCGNSPNTLVNFISEYSNIDKSLLEKTIFNKEIILYNFRKDEIKGYSSIFKDDDINIYYYNNKLIFKLNDFDNLNPKVTHLFEEEKKVILKDSSSQIFKILKTFKDVYKENINLKSIKIINDINADVNKIYKFKNNSISNEKDCYIILIYSNFEIWIPYYLYKSNKNNELLEFLNELGITIPNINDRKLNYEPYFEIIFNEV
;
A
#
# COMPACT_ATOMS: atom_id res chain seq x y z
N MET A 1 -2.89 40.07 -5.93
CA MET A 1 -2.25 40.47 -4.66
C MET A 1 -0.75 40.49 -4.89
N ASN A 2 -0.05 41.53 -4.43
CA ASN A 2 1.38 41.73 -4.71
C ASN A 2 2.22 40.77 -3.84
N ASN A 3 3.29 40.15 -4.37
CA ASN A 3 4.09 39.14 -3.64
C ASN A 3 4.57 39.65 -2.27
N LEU A 4 4.94 40.93 -2.20
CA LEU A 4 5.35 41.62 -0.96
C LEU A 4 4.25 41.66 0.11
N GLN A 5 2.98 41.80 -0.31
CA GLN A 5 1.84 41.85 0.60
C GLN A 5 1.56 40.47 1.20
N ASN A 6 1.73 39.41 0.42
CA ASN A 6 1.60 38.03 0.92
C ASN A 6 2.72 37.71 1.92
N GLU A 7 3.96 38.10 1.60
CA GLU A 7 5.12 37.93 2.50
C GLU A 7 4.89 38.55 3.87
N LEU A 8 4.41 39.78 3.85
CA LEU A 8 4.11 40.53 5.06
C LEU A 8 3.02 39.82 5.88
N LEU A 9 1.92 39.43 5.25
CA LEU A 9 0.78 38.83 5.96
C LEU A 9 1.12 37.46 6.53
N ASN A 10 1.87 36.63 5.79
CA ASN A 10 2.28 35.31 6.26
C ASN A 10 3.30 35.38 7.39
N SER A 11 4.24 36.32 7.34
CA SER A 11 5.18 36.58 8.44
C SER A 11 4.44 36.97 9.73
N ILE A 12 3.39 37.78 9.64
CA ILE A 12 2.55 38.15 10.80
C ILE A 12 1.76 36.94 11.31
N ARG A 13 1.29 36.06 10.41
CA ARG A 13 0.63 34.80 10.81
C ARG A 13 1.57 33.85 11.54
N ASN A 14 2.82 33.72 11.08
CA ASN A 14 3.85 32.94 11.76
C ASN A 14 4.11 33.48 13.17
N LEU A 15 4.14 34.80 13.33
CA LEU A 15 4.25 35.45 14.64
C LEU A 15 3.09 35.07 15.57
N PHE A 16 1.84 35.10 15.10
CA PHE A 16 0.66 34.78 15.92
C PHE A 16 0.48 33.29 16.26
N THR A 17 1.03 32.41 15.43
CA THR A 17 1.02 30.96 15.63
C THR A 17 2.24 30.44 16.40
N SER A 18 3.22 31.30 16.67
CA SER A 18 4.39 30.98 17.49
C SER A 18 4.06 30.82 18.98
N ASN A 19 5.04 30.33 19.74
CA ASN A 19 4.97 30.20 21.20
C ASN A 19 5.05 31.54 21.95
N LEU A 20 5.19 32.67 21.24
CA LEU A 20 5.23 33.99 21.85
C LEU A 20 3.87 34.33 22.47
N SER A 21 3.90 34.90 23.67
CA SER A 21 2.68 35.30 24.37
C SER A 21 2.08 36.55 23.74
N THR A 22 0.75 36.70 23.83
CA THR A 22 0.04 37.90 23.36
C THR A 22 0.56 39.17 24.06
N LYS A 23 0.97 39.04 25.33
CA LYS A 23 1.58 40.12 26.11
C LYS A 23 2.91 40.55 25.50
N TYR A 24 3.80 39.58 25.22
CA TYR A 24 5.10 39.85 24.60
C TYR A 24 4.94 40.56 23.26
N ILE A 25 4.07 40.04 22.38
CA ILE A 25 3.83 40.64 21.06
C ILE A 25 3.29 42.08 21.19
N SER A 26 2.44 42.32 22.19
CA SER A 26 1.88 43.66 22.45
C SER A 26 2.94 44.67 22.88
N GLU A 27 3.81 44.27 23.81
CA GLU A 27 4.89 45.10 24.35
C GLU A 27 5.94 45.40 23.28
N GLU A 28 6.43 44.37 22.59
CA GLU A 28 7.52 44.51 21.62
C GLU A 28 7.08 45.18 20.30
N ALA A 29 5.85 44.92 19.83
CA ALA A 29 5.33 45.59 18.66
C ALA A 29 4.78 47.00 18.96
N ASN A 30 4.70 47.39 20.24
CA ASN A 30 4.05 48.62 20.71
C ASN A 30 2.63 48.77 20.12
N ILE A 31 1.80 47.75 20.35
CA ILE A 31 0.40 47.66 19.91
C ILE A 31 -0.42 47.21 21.11
N ALA A 32 -1.62 47.78 21.29
CA ALA A 32 -2.50 47.43 22.40
C ALA A 32 -2.78 45.91 22.48
N TYR A 33 -2.70 45.36 23.69
CA TYR A 33 -2.93 43.93 23.96
C TYR A 33 -4.26 43.43 23.39
N THR A 34 -5.33 44.23 23.53
CA THR A 34 -6.65 43.91 23.00
C THR A 34 -6.63 43.75 21.48
N THR A 35 -5.90 44.61 20.76
CA THR A 35 -5.75 44.53 19.31
C THR A 35 -4.98 43.28 18.88
N ILE A 36 -3.88 42.95 19.57
CA ILE A 36 -3.13 41.71 19.31
C ILE A 36 -4.00 40.48 19.58
N ASN A 37 -4.74 40.48 20.68
CA ASN A 37 -5.62 39.38 21.05
C ASN A 37 -6.78 39.21 20.05
N GLU A 38 -7.35 40.30 19.53
CA GLU A 38 -8.37 40.25 18.48
C GLU A 38 -7.83 39.74 17.14
N LEU A 39 -6.62 40.16 16.75
CA LEU A 39 -5.98 39.69 15.52
C LEU A 39 -5.56 38.23 15.60
N ARG A 40 -4.97 37.81 16.74
CA ARG A 40 -4.54 36.42 16.99
C ARG A 40 -5.71 35.44 17.00
N ASN A 41 -6.85 35.85 17.55
CA ASN A 41 -8.06 35.03 17.61
C ASN A 41 -8.99 35.23 16.41
N TYR A 42 -8.52 35.85 15.32
CA TYR A 42 -9.29 36.09 14.09
C TYR A 42 -10.58 36.90 14.26
N LYS A 43 -10.77 37.59 15.39
CA LYS A 43 -11.91 38.52 15.62
C LYS A 43 -11.79 39.77 14.77
N LYS A 44 -10.56 40.13 14.38
CA LYS A 44 -10.25 41.24 13.47
C LYS A 44 -9.42 40.72 12.30
N SER A 45 -9.78 41.10 11.08
CA SER A 45 -9.03 40.71 9.87
C SER A 45 -7.78 41.57 9.69
N LEU A 46 -6.65 40.94 9.36
CA LEU A 46 -5.40 41.62 9.00
C LEU A 46 -5.53 42.55 7.80
N ASN A 47 -6.48 42.27 6.88
CA ASN A 47 -6.73 43.13 5.72
C ASN A 47 -7.33 44.50 6.10
N ASN A 48 -7.89 44.61 7.30
CA ASN A 48 -8.56 45.81 7.82
C ASN A 48 -7.71 46.55 8.87
N VAL A 49 -6.42 46.23 8.95
CA VAL A 49 -5.46 46.83 9.88
C VAL A 49 -4.65 47.90 9.16
N ASN A 50 -4.39 49.02 9.85
CA ASN A 50 -3.57 50.09 9.26
C ASN A 50 -2.13 49.60 8.99
N PHE A 51 -1.50 50.17 7.96
CA PHE A 51 -0.18 49.74 7.52
C PHE A 51 0.90 49.87 8.61
N ASN A 52 0.84 50.89 9.46
CA ASN A 52 1.82 51.08 10.54
C ASN A 52 1.80 49.90 11.54
N THR A 53 0.61 49.43 11.91
CA THR A 53 0.44 48.27 12.79
C THR A 53 0.94 47.00 12.12
N LEU A 54 0.61 46.81 10.84
CA LEU A 54 1.12 45.69 10.04
C LEU A 54 2.65 45.69 9.95
N ASN A 55 3.26 46.86 9.71
CA ASN A 55 4.71 47.02 9.61
C ASN A 55 5.43 46.70 10.93
N ARG A 56 4.87 47.14 12.07
CA ARG A 56 5.42 46.82 13.41
C ARG A 56 5.38 45.32 13.69
N LEU A 57 4.27 44.65 13.37
CA LEU A 57 4.14 43.20 13.51
C LEU A 57 5.10 42.44 12.59
N TYR A 58 5.25 42.91 11.35
CA TYR A 58 6.20 42.32 10.39
C TYR A 58 7.66 42.48 10.86
N ASN A 59 8.04 43.66 11.36
CA ASN A 59 9.37 43.89 11.92
C ASN A 59 9.64 43.00 13.14
N LEU A 60 8.64 42.80 14.00
CA LEU A 60 8.78 41.85 15.10
C LEU A 60 8.96 40.41 14.59
N ALA A 61 8.20 40.00 13.56
CA ALA A 61 8.40 38.71 12.92
C ALA A 61 9.82 38.55 12.33
N ILE A 62 10.43 39.60 11.79
CA ILE A 62 11.83 39.58 11.33
C ILE A 62 12.80 39.40 12.51
N LEU A 63 12.63 40.20 13.58
CA LEU A 63 13.48 40.16 14.77
C LEU A 63 13.48 38.78 15.43
N GLU A 64 12.31 38.16 15.52
CA GLU A 64 12.10 36.82 16.07
C GLU A 64 12.46 35.69 15.10
N ASN A 65 12.95 36.00 13.90
CA ASN A 65 13.26 35.04 12.83
C ASN A 65 12.05 34.20 12.35
N LEU A 66 10.86 34.78 12.40
CA LEU A 66 9.58 34.20 11.98
C LEU A 66 9.09 34.74 10.62
N ASN A 67 9.90 35.57 9.95
CA ASN A 67 9.56 36.08 8.63
C ASN A 67 9.49 34.95 7.60
N GLU A 68 8.56 35.06 6.64
CA GLU A 68 8.24 34.02 5.67
C GLU A 68 9.49 33.54 4.93
N GLU A 69 10.39 34.44 4.55
CA GLU A 69 11.63 34.07 3.87
C GLU A 69 12.53 33.16 4.74
N LYS A 70 12.70 33.44 6.04
CA LYS A 70 13.52 32.59 6.92
C LYS A 70 12.81 31.30 7.30
N VAL A 71 11.50 31.32 7.51
CA VAL A 71 10.71 30.10 7.74
C VAL A 71 10.79 29.20 6.51
N ASN A 72 10.70 29.78 5.31
CA ASN A 72 10.86 29.04 4.04
C ASN A 72 12.30 28.58 3.81
N ARG A 73 13.32 29.36 4.20
CA ARG A 73 14.74 28.92 4.15
C ARG A 73 15.05 27.81 5.16
N LYS A 74 14.46 27.82 6.36
CA LYS A 74 14.53 26.69 7.32
C LYS A 74 13.87 25.45 6.71
N LYS A 75 12.64 25.58 6.20
CA LYS A 75 11.95 24.50 5.47
C LYS A 75 12.79 23.96 4.30
N ARG A 76 13.48 24.83 3.55
CA ARG A 76 14.36 24.44 2.43
C ARG A 76 15.68 23.78 2.87
N ASN A 77 16.26 24.17 4.00
CA ASN A 77 17.44 23.50 4.54
C ASN A 77 17.06 22.14 5.15
N ASP A 78 15.87 22.01 5.73
CA ASP A 78 15.32 20.73 6.19
C ASP A 78 15.02 19.78 4.99
N LEU A 79 14.75 20.31 3.79
CA LEU A 79 14.50 19.49 2.59
C LEU A 79 15.74 18.78 2.03
N ASN A 80 16.92 19.40 2.07
CA ASN A 80 18.16 18.78 1.57
C ASN A 80 18.65 17.65 2.47
N ASP A 81 18.19 17.61 3.72
CA ASP A 81 18.52 16.57 4.70
C ASP A 81 17.36 15.62 5.02
N GLY A 82 16.28 15.63 4.23
CA GLY A 82 15.07 14.83 4.45
C GLY A 82 14.20 15.39 5.58
N ILE A 83 12.89 15.14 5.49
CA ILE A 83 11.93 15.66 6.48
C ILE A 83 12.25 15.04 7.85
N ASP A 84 12.46 15.87 8.87
CA ASP A 84 12.87 15.41 10.19
C ASP A 84 11.67 14.88 11.02
N PHE A 85 11.19 13.69 10.67
CA PHE A 85 10.24 12.89 11.46
C PHE A 85 10.97 12.02 12.48
N LYS A 86 11.93 12.55 13.26
CA LYS A 86 12.87 11.72 14.06
C LYS A 86 13.69 10.70 13.22
N ILE A 87 13.43 10.57 11.91
CA ILE A 87 13.96 9.63 10.94
C ILE A 87 13.99 10.33 9.58
N LYS A 88 15.12 10.24 8.88
CA LYS A 88 15.36 10.89 7.57
C LYS A 88 14.67 10.14 6.43
N ILE A 89 13.49 10.59 6.03
CA ILE A 89 12.71 10.02 4.91
C ILE A 89 13.31 10.47 3.57
N GLU A 90 13.52 9.52 2.66
CA GLU A 90 14.04 9.76 1.31
C GLU A 90 12.95 9.73 0.24
N GLU A 91 12.00 8.81 0.35
CA GLU A 91 10.88 8.68 -0.59
C GLU A 91 9.60 8.31 0.13
N VAL A 92 8.46 8.75 -0.41
CA VAL A 92 7.13 8.22 -0.07
C VAL A 92 6.60 7.47 -1.28
N ILE A 93 6.10 6.26 -1.04
CA ILE A 93 5.49 5.41 -2.07
C ILE A 93 4.07 5.12 -1.61
N VAL A 94 3.09 5.42 -2.47
CA VAL A 94 1.67 5.20 -2.21
C VAL A 94 1.12 4.44 -3.39
N ALA A 95 0.51 3.30 -3.13
CA ALA A 95 -0.21 2.49 -4.08
C ALA A 95 -1.70 2.53 -3.77
N PHE A 96 -2.50 2.46 -4.81
CA PHE A 96 -3.93 2.26 -4.71
C PHE A 96 -4.22 0.82 -4.27
N ASN A 97 -3.56 -0.16 -4.89
CA ASN A 97 -3.63 -1.57 -4.52
C ASN A 97 -2.41 -1.97 -3.67
N ASN A 98 -2.65 -2.60 -2.52
CA ASN A 98 -1.59 -3.08 -1.61
C ASN A 98 -0.58 -4.01 -2.29
N LEU A 99 -1.01 -4.79 -3.27
CA LEU A 99 -0.16 -5.71 -4.03
C LEU A 99 0.86 -5.00 -4.93
N ASP A 100 0.64 -3.73 -5.26
CA ASP A 100 1.61 -2.99 -6.06
C ASP A 100 2.88 -2.68 -5.27
N LEU A 101 2.82 -2.52 -3.95
CA LEU A 101 4.04 -2.43 -3.14
C LEU A 101 4.82 -3.75 -3.16
N PHE A 102 4.13 -4.89 -3.17
CA PHE A 102 4.76 -6.19 -3.42
C PHE A 102 5.42 -6.23 -4.80
N ALA A 103 4.71 -5.78 -5.84
CA ALA A 103 5.23 -5.70 -7.20
C ALA A 103 6.47 -4.79 -7.33
N MET A 104 6.61 -3.80 -6.45
CA MET A 104 7.76 -2.89 -6.41
C MET A 104 8.93 -3.39 -5.56
N GLY A 105 8.82 -4.58 -4.95
CA GLY A 105 9.89 -5.12 -4.10
C GLY A 105 9.94 -4.45 -2.74
N LYS A 106 8.85 -3.79 -2.34
CA LYS A 106 8.75 -3.03 -1.10
C LYS A 106 8.01 -3.78 0.01
N LEU A 107 7.68 -5.05 -0.25
CA LEU A 107 7.22 -5.96 0.79
C LEU A 107 8.43 -6.46 1.58
N GLU A 108 8.83 -5.71 2.61
CA GLU A 108 9.88 -6.14 3.54
C GLU A 108 9.30 -7.20 4.51
N ILE A 109 9.47 -8.48 4.18
CA ILE A 109 9.20 -9.59 5.11
C ILE A 109 10.54 -10.09 5.63
N GLU A 110 11.19 -9.27 6.46
CA GLU A 110 12.55 -9.57 6.93
C GLU A 110 12.59 -10.61 8.04
N ASN A 111 11.50 -10.79 8.81
CA ASN A 111 11.49 -11.77 9.88
C ASN A 111 10.08 -12.09 10.39
N ILE A 112 9.84 -13.37 10.66
CA ILE A 112 8.69 -13.89 11.41
C ILE A 112 8.47 -13.09 12.70
N ASN A 113 9.56 -12.77 13.43
CA ASN A 113 9.48 -12.02 14.67
C ASN A 113 9.13 -10.53 14.48
N GLU A 114 9.43 -9.94 13.31
CA GLU A 114 8.99 -8.57 12.99
C GLU A 114 7.51 -8.54 12.58
N ILE A 115 7.02 -9.56 11.87
CA ILE A 115 5.58 -9.74 11.58
C ILE A 115 4.77 -9.91 12.88
N PHE A 116 5.36 -10.51 13.92
CA PHE A 116 4.72 -10.68 15.23
C PHE A 116 4.77 -9.43 16.12
N ASN A 117 5.73 -8.53 15.90
CA ASN A 117 5.84 -7.27 16.64
C ASN A 117 5.11 -6.10 15.97
N LYS A 118 4.84 -6.20 14.67
CA LYS A 118 4.05 -5.22 13.92
C LYS A 118 2.61 -5.72 13.78
N ASN A 119 1.63 -4.82 13.81
CA ASN A 119 0.18 -5.12 13.83
C ASN A 119 -0.38 -5.79 12.55
N TYR A 120 0.42 -6.54 11.80
CA TYR A 120 0.06 -7.14 10.51
C TYR A 120 -0.81 -8.40 10.60
N LEU A 121 -1.07 -8.91 11.81
CA LEU A 121 -1.87 -10.12 12.05
C LEU A 121 -3.08 -9.80 12.94
N ILE A 122 -4.28 -10.15 12.47
CA ILE A 122 -5.55 -9.82 13.16
C ILE A 122 -5.81 -10.74 14.38
N MET A 123 -5.13 -11.88 14.54
CA MET A 123 -5.47 -12.87 15.58
C MET A 123 -4.28 -13.65 16.15
N PRO A 124 -4.36 -14.17 17.40
CA PRO A 124 -3.34 -15.05 17.99
C PRO A 124 -3.11 -16.34 17.19
N LEU A 125 -1.91 -16.91 17.28
CA LEU A 125 -1.50 -18.13 16.56
C LEU A 125 -2.24 -19.35 17.08
N GLU A 126 -3.29 -19.77 16.38
CA GLU A 126 -3.59 -21.19 16.35
C GLU A 126 -2.54 -21.87 15.48
N LYS A 127 -1.86 -22.88 16.05
CA LYS A 127 -0.97 -23.74 15.28
C LYS A 127 -1.81 -24.39 14.19
N ASN A 128 -1.43 -24.21 12.93
CA ASN A 128 -1.97 -24.90 11.73
C ASN A 128 -3.01 -24.16 10.87
N THR A 129 -3.10 -22.83 10.89
CA THR A 129 -3.94 -22.10 9.90
C THR A 129 -3.17 -20.98 9.20
N PRO A 130 -3.34 -20.79 7.87
CA PRO A 130 -2.85 -19.61 7.16
C PRO A 130 -3.49 -18.33 7.70
N LYS A 131 -2.68 -17.29 7.90
CA LYS A 131 -3.15 -15.98 8.38
C LYS A 131 -3.05 -14.93 7.31
N ILE A 132 -4.08 -14.10 7.18
CA ILE A 132 -4.07 -13.00 6.21
C ILE A 132 -2.96 -12.01 6.59
N LEU A 133 -2.16 -11.66 5.60
CA LEU A 133 -1.13 -10.64 5.71
C LEU A 133 -1.73 -9.33 5.19
N ILE A 134 -1.93 -8.36 6.08
CA ILE A 134 -2.31 -7.02 5.65
C ILE A 134 -1.03 -6.32 5.19
N ILE A 135 -1.00 -5.97 3.92
CA ILE A 135 0.08 -5.16 3.34
C ILE A 135 -0.42 -3.72 3.33
N ASP A 136 0.40 -2.79 3.83
CA ASP A 136 0.07 -1.38 3.76
C ASP A 136 0.02 -0.92 2.29
N ASN A 137 -0.81 0.07 2.01
CA ASN A 137 -0.88 0.70 0.69
C ASN A 137 0.15 1.82 0.54
N SER A 138 0.83 2.22 1.62
CA SER A 138 1.72 3.36 1.63
C SER A 138 2.89 3.18 2.60
N ILE A 139 4.08 3.58 2.15
CA ILE A 139 5.33 3.47 2.91
C ILE A 139 6.19 4.72 2.77
N PHE A 140 6.95 5.00 3.82
CA PHE A 140 8.12 5.85 3.78
C PHE A 140 9.37 5.00 3.64
N THR A 141 10.28 5.42 2.77
CA THR A 141 11.58 4.75 2.63
C THR A 141 12.68 5.66 3.12
N THR A 142 13.67 5.06 3.75
CA THR A 142 14.92 5.70 4.17
C THR A 142 16.08 5.02 3.45
N ARG A 143 17.32 5.46 3.70
CA ARG A 143 18.51 4.77 3.19
C ARG A 143 18.59 3.28 3.55
N TYR A 144 18.01 2.91 4.69
CA TYR A 144 18.27 1.62 5.34
C TYR A 144 17.06 0.71 5.41
N LYS A 145 15.85 1.28 5.48
CA LYS A 145 14.61 0.52 5.75
C LYS A 145 13.38 1.27 5.26
N SER A 146 12.29 0.52 5.07
CA SER A 146 10.95 1.02 4.79
C SER A 146 10.06 0.99 6.05
N TYR A 147 9.19 1.98 6.19
CA TYR A 147 8.28 2.16 7.32
C TYR A 147 6.85 2.33 6.79
N SER A 148 5.89 1.73 7.46
CA SER A 148 4.48 2.01 7.20
C SER A 148 4.20 3.48 7.47
N THR A 149 3.51 4.17 6.56
CA THR A 149 3.10 5.55 6.82
C THR A 149 2.09 5.59 7.96
N ARG A 150 1.22 4.57 8.06
CA ARG A 150 0.19 4.46 9.11
C ARG A 150 0.80 4.33 10.50
N GLU A 151 1.88 3.54 10.64
CA GLU A 151 2.62 3.45 11.92
C GLU A 151 3.17 4.81 12.39
N LEU A 152 3.42 5.71 11.45
CA LEU A 152 3.89 7.07 11.69
C LEU A 152 2.74 8.10 11.75
N GLY A 153 1.48 7.64 11.73
CA GLY A 153 0.28 8.48 11.86
C GLY A 153 -0.23 9.06 10.55
N TYR A 154 0.26 8.58 9.40
CA TYR A 154 -0.11 9.06 8.07
C TYR A 154 -0.90 8.02 7.29
N GLU A 155 -2.09 8.41 6.84
CA GLU A 155 -2.89 7.62 5.92
C GLU A 155 -2.95 8.32 4.56
N PHE A 156 -2.30 7.73 3.57
CA PHE A 156 -2.27 8.25 2.21
C PHE A 156 -3.00 7.32 1.26
N ASN A 157 -3.67 7.94 0.30
CA ASN A 157 -4.25 7.28 -0.85
C ASN A 157 -3.85 8.05 -2.12
N CYS A 158 -3.94 7.38 -3.26
CA CYS A 158 -3.82 7.98 -4.59
C CYS A 158 -4.97 7.46 -5.48
N ASN A 159 -5.04 7.95 -6.72
CA ASN A 159 -6.15 7.69 -7.65
C ASN A 159 -7.51 8.23 -7.13
N TYR A 160 -8.44 8.55 -8.04
CA TYR A 160 -9.69 9.23 -7.66
C TYR A 160 -10.71 8.26 -7.04
N CYS A 161 -10.59 8.05 -5.72
CA CYS A 161 -11.65 7.51 -4.85
C CYS A 161 -11.98 8.54 -3.74
N GLY A 162 -12.76 9.56 -4.09
CA GLY A 162 -13.23 10.60 -3.15
C GLY A 162 -12.17 11.62 -2.73
N ASN A 163 -12.33 12.23 -1.55
CA ASN A 163 -11.47 13.32 -1.07
C ASN A 163 -10.07 12.88 -0.58
N SER A 164 -9.80 11.58 -0.52
CA SER A 164 -8.62 11.00 0.15
C SER A 164 -7.24 11.34 -0.46
N PRO A 165 -7.06 11.54 -1.79
CA PRO A 165 -5.74 11.82 -2.36
C PRO A 165 -5.19 13.22 -2.03
N ASN A 166 -6.06 14.13 -1.55
CA ASN A 166 -5.66 15.47 -1.13
C ASN A 166 -4.68 15.45 0.05
N THR A 167 -4.77 14.44 0.92
CA THR A 167 -3.85 14.29 2.06
C THR A 167 -2.42 14.10 1.55
N LEU A 168 -2.22 13.27 0.52
CA LEU A 168 -0.91 13.04 -0.09
C LEU A 168 -0.41 14.29 -0.84
N VAL A 169 -1.28 14.97 -1.59
CA VAL A 169 -0.95 16.23 -2.25
C VAL A 169 -0.48 17.28 -1.24
N ASN A 170 -1.25 17.49 -0.18
CA ASN A 170 -0.94 18.50 0.84
C ASN A 170 0.36 18.15 1.56
N PHE A 171 0.56 16.88 1.88
CA PHE A 171 1.80 16.40 2.50
C PHE A 171 3.01 16.66 1.58
N ILE A 172 2.99 16.20 0.33
CA ILE A 172 4.12 16.41 -0.58
C ILE A 172 4.32 17.91 -0.85
N SER A 173 3.25 18.69 -1.02
CA SER A 173 3.33 20.14 -1.24
C SER A 173 3.95 20.90 -0.07
N GLU A 174 3.83 20.40 1.16
CA GLU A 174 4.49 21.01 2.33
C GLU A 174 6.01 20.82 2.28
N TYR A 175 6.47 19.77 1.62
CA TYR A 175 7.87 19.33 1.58
C TYR A 175 8.42 19.18 0.16
N SER A 176 7.98 20.02 -0.78
CA SER A 176 8.45 20.00 -2.17
C SER A 176 8.46 21.41 -2.76
N ASN A 177 9.22 21.63 -3.84
CA ASN A 177 9.06 22.81 -4.69
C ASN A 177 8.20 22.52 -5.92
N ILE A 178 7.63 21.31 -6.02
CA ILE A 178 6.71 20.95 -7.10
C ILE A 178 5.43 21.76 -6.97
N ASP A 179 4.98 22.32 -8.09
CA ASP A 179 3.71 23.03 -8.14
C ASP A 179 2.54 22.10 -7.75
N LYS A 180 1.65 22.61 -6.89
CA LYS A 180 0.53 21.84 -6.36
C LYS A 180 -0.37 21.27 -7.46
N SER A 181 -0.56 21.99 -8.57
CA SER A 181 -1.39 21.51 -9.68
C SER A 181 -0.77 20.28 -10.38
N LEU A 182 0.56 20.21 -10.45
CA LEU A 182 1.27 19.05 -10.99
C LEU A 182 1.18 17.85 -10.05
N LEU A 183 1.25 18.07 -8.74
CA LEU A 183 1.04 17.04 -7.73
C LEU A 183 -0.38 16.46 -7.85
N GLU A 184 -1.41 17.31 -7.87
CA GLU A 184 -2.81 16.89 -8.03
C GLU A 184 -3.01 16.10 -9.32
N LYS A 185 -2.52 16.62 -10.45
CA LYS A 185 -2.62 15.94 -11.74
C LYS A 185 -1.98 14.55 -11.71
N THR A 186 -0.86 14.38 -11.02
CA THR A 186 -0.17 13.09 -10.98
C THR A 186 -0.84 12.13 -9.99
N ILE A 187 -1.09 12.60 -8.77
CA ILE A 187 -1.63 11.80 -7.66
C ILE A 187 -3.05 11.32 -7.94
N PHE A 188 -3.87 12.12 -8.62
CA PHE A 188 -5.28 11.78 -8.84
C PHE A 188 -5.48 10.82 -10.02
N ASN A 189 -4.51 10.72 -10.93
CA ASN A 189 -4.66 9.98 -12.20
C ASN A 189 -3.75 8.75 -12.29
N LYS A 190 -3.06 8.39 -11.21
CA LYS A 190 -2.13 7.27 -11.18
C LYS A 190 -2.38 6.40 -9.96
N GLU A 191 -2.27 5.10 -10.19
CA GLU A 191 -2.53 4.06 -9.19
C GLU A 191 -1.32 3.82 -8.29
N ILE A 192 -0.13 4.21 -8.72
CA ILE A 192 1.07 4.15 -7.89
C ILE A 192 1.79 5.49 -7.99
N ILE A 193 2.10 6.09 -6.85
CA ILE A 193 2.84 7.34 -6.71
C ILE A 193 4.15 7.05 -5.99
N LEU A 194 5.25 7.50 -6.57
CA LEU A 194 6.55 7.58 -5.92
C LEU A 194 6.96 9.04 -5.92
N TYR A 195 7.24 9.58 -4.74
CA TYR A 195 7.84 10.90 -4.61
C TYR A 195 9.17 10.80 -3.88
N ASN A 196 10.21 11.33 -4.51
CA ASN A 196 11.58 11.34 -3.98
C ASN A 196 11.90 12.74 -3.44
N PHE A 197 12.01 12.86 -2.12
CA PHE A 197 12.27 14.12 -1.42
C PHE A 197 13.65 14.70 -1.74
N ARG A 198 14.64 13.84 -2.02
CA ARG A 198 16.01 14.29 -2.34
C ARG A 198 16.14 14.93 -3.71
N LYS A 199 15.42 14.38 -4.68
CA LYS A 199 15.45 14.84 -6.08
C LYS A 199 14.35 15.84 -6.39
N ASP A 200 13.39 16.00 -5.48
CA ASP A 200 12.17 16.77 -5.71
C ASP A 200 11.44 16.29 -6.99
N GLU A 201 11.32 14.97 -7.12
CA GLU A 201 10.76 14.30 -8.31
C GLU A 201 9.53 13.47 -7.93
N ILE A 202 8.43 13.68 -8.64
CA ILE A 202 7.24 12.82 -8.58
C ILE A 202 7.15 11.92 -9.82
N LYS A 203 6.85 10.64 -9.61
CA LYS A 203 6.59 9.65 -10.65
C LYS A 203 5.29 8.94 -10.36
N GLY A 204 4.53 8.69 -11.42
CA GLY A 204 3.27 7.97 -11.35
C GLY A 204 3.27 6.78 -12.31
N TYR A 205 2.84 5.63 -11.81
CA TYR A 205 2.78 4.37 -12.56
C TYR A 205 1.37 3.81 -12.55
N SER A 206 1.12 2.93 -13.52
CA SER A 206 -0.10 2.12 -13.53
C SER A 206 0.06 0.90 -12.65
N SER A 207 -1.05 0.48 -12.05
CA SER A 207 -1.11 -0.71 -11.21
C SER A 207 -0.74 -1.97 -11.98
N ILE A 208 -0.04 -2.89 -11.32
CA ILE A 208 0.38 -4.19 -11.88
C ILE A 208 -0.71 -5.24 -11.60
N PHE A 209 -1.35 -5.15 -10.44
CA PHE A 209 -2.40 -6.05 -9.97
C PHE A 209 -3.76 -5.34 -9.94
N LYS A 210 -4.84 -5.98 -10.38
CA LYS A 210 -6.16 -5.36 -10.19
C LYS A 210 -6.58 -5.52 -8.73
N ASP A 211 -7.41 -4.60 -8.26
CA ASP A 211 -7.96 -4.65 -6.90
C ASP A 211 -8.65 -6.00 -6.65
N ASP A 212 -8.46 -6.50 -5.43
CA ASP A 212 -9.09 -7.71 -4.91
C ASP A 212 -8.83 -9.03 -5.66
N ASP A 213 -7.95 -9.06 -6.68
CA ASP A 213 -7.61 -10.28 -7.42
C ASP A 213 -6.98 -11.37 -6.51
N ILE A 214 -6.14 -10.96 -5.55
CA ILE A 214 -5.27 -11.84 -4.77
C ILE A 214 -5.26 -11.43 -3.30
N ASN A 215 -5.44 -12.41 -2.42
CA ASN A 215 -5.17 -12.26 -0.99
C ASN A 215 -3.82 -12.91 -0.63
N ILE A 216 -3.02 -12.23 0.18
CA ILE A 216 -1.75 -12.76 0.66
C ILE A 216 -1.93 -13.27 2.10
N TYR A 217 -1.44 -14.47 2.33
CA TYR A 217 -1.42 -15.13 3.62
C TYR A 217 0.01 -15.55 3.97
N TYR A 218 0.22 -15.85 5.25
CA TYR A 218 1.46 -16.41 5.75
C TYR A 218 1.20 -17.70 6.51
N TYR A 219 1.99 -18.73 6.21
CA TYR A 219 1.91 -20.04 6.86
C TYR A 219 3.21 -20.82 6.71
N ASN A 220 3.67 -21.50 7.78
CA ASN A 220 4.87 -22.35 7.77
C ASN A 220 6.09 -21.72 7.07
N ASN A 221 6.37 -20.46 7.40
CA ASN A 221 7.48 -19.68 6.87
C ASN A 221 7.41 -19.40 5.36
N LYS A 222 6.23 -19.52 4.76
CA LYS A 222 5.98 -19.21 3.36
C LYS A 222 4.89 -18.18 3.19
N LEU A 223 5.02 -17.38 2.14
CA LEU A 223 3.92 -16.59 1.62
C LEU A 223 2.97 -17.48 0.82
N ILE A 224 1.68 -17.24 0.97
CA ILE A 224 0.62 -17.89 0.21
C ILE A 224 -0.12 -16.81 -0.55
N PHE A 225 -0.20 -16.94 -1.87
CA PHE A 225 -1.01 -16.08 -2.73
C PHE A 225 -2.29 -16.83 -3.09
N LYS A 226 -3.42 -16.49 -2.46
CA LYS A 226 -4.74 -17.05 -2.77
C LYS A 226 -5.40 -16.19 -3.84
N LEU A 227 -5.79 -16.79 -4.96
CA LEU A 227 -6.53 -16.09 -6.02
C LEU A 227 -8.03 -16.05 -5.66
N ASN A 228 -8.69 -14.90 -5.74
CA ASN A 228 -10.03 -14.74 -5.14
C ASN A 228 -11.20 -15.11 -6.07
N ASP A 229 -11.02 -15.04 -7.39
CA ASP A 229 -12.13 -15.14 -8.37
C ASP A 229 -12.23 -16.49 -9.09
N PHE A 230 -11.55 -17.53 -8.58
CA PHE A 230 -11.52 -18.83 -9.23
C PHE A 230 -12.41 -19.89 -8.57
N ASP A 231 -13.11 -19.54 -7.48
CA ASP A 231 -13.99 -20.49 -6.78
C ASP A 231 -15.24 -20.82 -7.62
N ASN A 232 -15.14 -21.87 -8.42
CA ASN A 232 -16.20 -22.39 -9.28
C ASN A 232 -17.30 -23.17 -8.53
N LEU A 233 -17.26 -23.20 -7.20
CA LEU A 233 -18.32 -23.71 -6.33
C LEU A 233 -19.08 -22.59 -5.61
N ASN A 234 -18.56 -21.37 -5.61
CA ASN A 234 -19.17 -20.23 -4.94
C ASN A 234 -20.21 -19.55 -5.85
N PRO A 235 -21.50 -19.55 -5.47
CA PRO A 235 -22.55 -18.94 -6.27
C PRO A 235 -22.34 -17.45 -6.51
N LYS A 236 -21.70 -16.71 -5.57
CA LYS A 236 -21.43 -15.28 -5.74
C LYS A 236 -20.39 -15.00 -6.83
N VAL A 237 -19.38 -15.86 -6.95
CA VAL A 237 -18.36 -15.75 -8.00
C VAL A 237 -18.95 -16.13 -9.36
N THR A 238 -19.83 -17.14 -9.40
CA THR A 238 -20.52 -17.51 -10.65
C THR A 238 -21.56 -16.49 -11.13
N HIS A 239 -22.02 -15.57 -10.28
CA HIS A 239 -22.99 -14.51 -10.63
C HIS A 239 -22.36 -13.13 -10.86
N LEU A 240 -21.07 -12.92 -10.56
CA LEU A 240 -20.35 -11.66 -10.84
C LEU A 240 -20.14 -11.41 -12.35
N PHE A 241 -20.35 -12.44 -13.16
CA PHE A 241 -20.42 -12.30 -14.60
C PHE A 241 -21.89 -12.12 -14.99
N GLU A 242 -22.24 -10.91 -15.45
CA GLU A 242 -23.61 -10.53 -15.88
C GLU A 242 -24.13 -11.36 -17.08
N GLU A 243 -23.25 -12.17 -17.67
CA GLU A 243 -23.55 -13.30 -18.55
C GLU A 243 -22.93 -14.53 -17.90
N GLU A 244 -23.53 -15.71 -18.00
CA GLU A 244 -23.09 -17.01 -17.44
C GLU A 244 -21.64 -17.42 -17.81
N LYS A 245 -20.62 -16.61 -17.48
CA LYS A 245 -19.22 -16.93 -17.72
C LYS A 245 -18.84 -17.95 -16.67
N LYS A 246 -18.76 -19.18 -17.15
CA LYS A 246 -18.12 -20.28 -16.45
C LYS A 246 -16.72 -19.84 -16.03
N VAL A 247 -16.39 -20.02 -14.75
CA VAL A 247 -15.01 -19.86 -14.26
C VAL A 247 -14.14 -20.91 -14.94
N ILE A 248 -13.08 -20.50 -15.63
CA ILE A 248 -12.16 -21.39 -16.34
C ILE A 248 -10.81 -21.38 -15.62
N LEU A 249 -10.33 -22.56 -15.21
CA LEU A 249 -9.07 -22.68 -14.47
C LEU A 249 -7.88 -22.02 -15.20
N LYS A 250 -7.81 -22.18 -16.53
CA LYS A 250 -6.75 -21.63 -17.38
C LYS A 250 -6.59 -20.11 -17.23
N ASP A 251 -7.67 -19.37 -16.98
CA ASP A 251 -7.65 -17.91 -16.90
C ASP A 251 -6.82 -17.40 -15.70
N SER A 252 -6.62 -18.26 -14.68
CA SER A 252 -5.74 -17.98 -13.53
C SER A 252 -4.26 -17.85 -13.89
N SER A 253 -3.84 -18.39 -15.05
CA SER A 253 -2.44 -18.38 -15.51
C SER A 253 -1.88 -16.96 -15.60
N SER A 254 -2.70 -15.99 -16.00
CA SER A 254 -2.29 -14.60 -16.12
C SER A 254 -1.87 -13.99 -14.76
N GLN A 255 -2.61 -14.26 -13.68
CA GLN A 255 -2.28 -13.82 -12.33
C GLN A 255 -1.05 -14.57 -11.79
N ILE A 256 -0.96 -15.87 -12.05
CA ILE A 256 0.20 -16.70 -11.69
C ILE A 256 1.47 -16.15 -12.34
N PHE A 257 1.45 -15.83 -13.64
CA PHE A 257 2.61 -15.27 -14.33
C PHE A 257 3.02 -13.91 -13.76
N LYS A 258 2.08 -13.05 -13.36
CA LYS A 258 2.41 -11.79 -12.68
C LYS A 258 3.15 -12.05 -11.37
N ILE A 259 2.67 -12.96 -10.53
CA ILE A 259 3.31 -13.34 -9.26
C ILE A 259 4.72 -13.88 -9.52
N LEU A 260 4.87 -14.84 -10.44
CA LEU A 260 6.16 -15.46 -10.77
C LEU A 260 7.15 -14.45 -11.33
N LYS A 261 6.69 -13.57 -12.23
CA LYS A 261 7.52 -12.51 -12.79
C LYS A 261 8.00 -11.55 -11.69
N THR A 262 7.14 -11.15 -10.76
CA THR A 262 7.55 -10.31 -9.63
C THR A 262 8.62 -10.99 -8.78
N PHE A 263 8.42 -12.26 -8.39
CA PHE A 263 9.43 -12.99 -7.61
C PHE A 263 10.78 -13.10 -8.34
N LYS A 264 10.75 -13.41 -9.63
CA LYS A 264 11.96 -13.54 -10.45
C LYS A 264 12.66 -12.20 -10.67
N ASP A 265 11.93 -11.18 -11.12
CA ASP A 265 12.52 -9.95 -11.62
C ASP A 265 12.85 -8.98 -10.48
N VAL A 266 12.04 -8.98 -9.42
CA VAL A 266 12.13 -7.99 -8.33
C VAL A 266 12.83 -8.59 -7.11
N TYR A 267 12.38 -9.76 -6.65
CA TYR A 267 12.97 -10.43 -5.47
C TYR A 267 14.15 -11.34 -5.82
N LYS A 268 14.44 -11.56 -7.10
CA LYS A 268 15.53 -12.43 -7.58
C LYS A 268 15.44 -13.87 -7.05
N GLU A 269 14.21 -14.33 -6.83
CA GLU A 269 13.92 -15.64 -6.27
C GLU A 269 13.94 -16.75 -7.33
N ASN A 270 14.28 -17.96 -6.90
CA ASN A 270 14.16 -19.15 -7.74
C ASN A 270 12.69 -19.57 -7.83
N ILE A 271 12.13 -19.50 -9.04
CA ILE A 271 10.73 -19.87 -9.34
C ILE A 271 10.58 -21.31 -9.85
N ASN A 272 11.52 -22.20 -9.53
CA ASN A 272 11.39 -23.63 -9.83
C ASN A 272 10.22 -24.23 -9.03
N LEU A 273 9.23 -24.74 -9.75
CA LEU A 273 8.09 -25.43 -9.16
C LEU A 273 8.55 -26.74 -8.51
N LYS A 274 8.23 -26.93 -7.24
CA LYS A 274 8.59 -28.15 -6.47
C LYS A 274 7.52 -29.21 -6.55
N SER A 275 6.27 -28.82 -6.34
CA SER A 275 5.15 -29.74 -6.44
C SER A 275 3.83 -29.04 -6.75
N ILE A 276 2.86 -29.84 -7.22
CA ILE A 276 1.47 -29.43 -7.36
C ILE A 276 0.65 -30.34 -6.45
N LYS A 277 -0.07 -29.74 -5.50
CA LYS A 277 -1.05 -30.46 -4.66
C LYS A 277 -2.45 -30.14 -5.13
N ILE A 278 -3.29 -31.16 -5.24
CA ILE A 278 -4.69 -31.01 -5.62
C ILE A 278 -5.53 -31.56 -4.48
N ILE A 279 -6.36 -30.70 -3.91
CA ILE A 279 -7.26 -30.94 -2.79
C ILE A 279 -8.68 -30.80 -3.33
N ASN A 280 -9.38 -31.91 -3.53
CA ASN A 280 -10.67 -31.95 -4.22
C ASN A 280 -11.79 -32.59 -3.38
N ASP A 281 -11.54 -32.82 -2.09
CA ASP A 281 -12.53 -33.34 -1.14
C ASP A 281 -12.70 -32.37 0.01
N ILE A 282 -13.91 -31.82 0.13
CA ILE A 282 -14.35 -30.83 1.13
C ILE A 282 -14.23 -31.38 2.55
N ASN A 283 -14.31 -32.70 2.72
CA ASN A 283 -14.35 -33.37 4.01
C ASN A 283 -13.03 -34.05 4.41
N ALA A 284 -11.99 -33.97 3.57
CA ALA A 284 -10.71 -34.57 3.89
C ALA A 284 -10.10 -33.93 5.15
N ASP A 285 -9.53 -34.75 6.06
CA ASP A 285 -8.85 -34.26 7.27
C ASP A 285 -7.72 -33.27 6.94
N VAL A 286 -7.13 -33.41 5.75
CA VAL A 286 -6.13 -32.49 5.20
C VAL A 286 -6.67 -31.05 5.17
N ASN A 287 -7.95 -30.83 4.86
CA ASN A 287 -8.56 -29.49 4.81
C ASN A 287 -8.52 -28.76 6.14
N LYS A 288 -8.44 -29.46 7.28
CA LYS A 288 -8.30 -28.80 8.59
C LYS A 288 -7.04 -27.92 8.67
N ILE A 289 -6.01 -28.22 7.86
CA ILE A 289 -4.75 -27.47 7.76
C ILE A 289 -4.85 -26.29 6.79
N TYR A 290 -5.71 -26.36 5.78
CA TYR A 290 -5.82 -25.38 4.69
C TYR A 290 -7.03 -24.43 4.85
N LYS A 291 -7.60 -24.33 6.06
CA LYS A 291 -8.73 -23.44 6.36
C LYS A 291 -8.29 -21.99 6.54
N PHE A 292 -8.84 -21.09 5.74
CA PHE A 292 -8.72 -19.65 5.96
C PHE A 292 -9.80 -19.19 6.95
N LYS A 293 -9.40 -18.70 8.12
CA LYS A 293 -10.31 -18.48 9.26
C LYS A 293 -11.21 -17.24 9.18
N ASN A 294 -11.28 -16.53 8.06
CA ASN A 294 -11.88 -15.19 8.01
C ASN A 294 -13.24 -15.05 7.33
N ASN A 295 -13.86 -16.11 6.83
CA ASN A 295 -15.20 -15.98 6.27
C ASN A 295 -16.24 -16.63 7.18
N SER A 296 -16.71 -15.86 8.16
CA SER A 296 -17.91 -16.17 8.95
C SER A 296 -19.20 -16.23 8.11
N ILE A 297 -19.11 -16.02 6.78
CA ILE A 297 -20.24 -15.92 5.85
C ILE A 297 -20.09 -16.84 4.62
N SER A 298 -18.91 -17.41 4.33
CA SER A 298 -18.76 -18.21 3.10
C SER A 298 -18.89 -19.70 3.38
N ASN A 299 -19.86 -20.35 2.72
CA ASN A 299 -19.85 -21.78 2.43
C ASN A 299 -18.72 -22.12 1.41
N GLU A 300 -17.52 -21.58 1.60
CA GLU A 300 -16.35 -21.92 0.79
C GLU A 300 -16.09 -23.41 0.98
N LYS A 301 -16.30 -24.16 -0.09
CA LYS A 301 -15.91 -25.55 -0.14
C LYS A 301 -14.41 -25.53 -0.37
N ASP A 302 -13.63 -25.86 0.68
CA ASP A 302 -12.16 -25.82 0.71
C ASP A 302 -11.50 -26.77 -0.32
N CYS A 303 -11.61 -26.45 -1.60
CA CYS A 303 -11.01 -27.18 -2.72
C CYS A 303 -9.96 -26.29 -3.37
N TYR A 304 -8.73 -26.79 -3.46
CA TYR A 304 -7.59 -25.99 -3.90
C TYR A 304 -6.70 -26.77 -4.87
N ILE A 305 -6.20 -26.05 -5.89
CA ILE A 305 -5.00 -26.43 -6.63
C ILE A 305 -3.87 -25.55 -6.08
N ILE A 306 -2.82 -26.18 -5.56
CA ILE A 306 -1.72 -25.51 -4.88
C ILE A 306 -0.43 -25.74 -5.66
N LEU A 307 0.17 -24.65 -6.14
CA LEU A 307 1.50 -24.64 -6.75
C LEU A 307 2.54 -24.32 -5.67
N ILE A 308 3.45 -25.25 -5.40
CA ILE A 308 4.43 -25.13 -4.31
C ILE A 308 5.80 -24.77 -4.87
N TYR A 309 6.35 -23.66 -4.37
CA TYR A 309 7.72 -23.21 -4.61
C TYR A 309 8.54 -23.26 -3.32
N SER A 310 9.82 -22.89 -3.40
CA SER A 310 10.72 -22.85 -2.24
C SER A 310 10.21 -21.94 -1.13
N ASN A 311 9.92 -20.67 -1.47
CA ASN A 311 9.70 -19.60 -0.50
C ASN A 311 8.23 -19.11 -0.45
N PHE A 312 7.40 -19.57 -1.39
CA PHE A 312 5.99 -19.20 -1.48
C PHE A 312 5.16 -20.31 -2.11
N GLU A 313 3.84 -20.15 -2.02
CA GLU A 313 2.84 -21.02 -2.63
C GLU A 313 1.78 -20.16 -3.32
N ILE A 314 1.20 -20.68 -4.40
CA ILE A 314 0.03 -20.07 -5.06
C ILE A 314 -1.13 -21.02 -4.93
N TRP A 315 -2.23 -20.54 -4.34
CA TRP A 315 -3.42 -21.32 -4.04
C TRP A 315 -4.57 -20.84 -4.92
N ILE A 316 -5.14 -21.76 -5.67
CA ILE A 316 -6.24 -21.50 -6.59
C ILE A 316 -7.46 -22.21 -6.00
N PRO A 317 -8.46 -21.51 -5.47
CA PRO A 317 -9.70 -22.14 -5.04
C PRO A 317 -10.40 -22.65 -6.30
N TYR A 318 -10.40 -23.96 -6.54
CA TYR A 318 -10.96 -24.54 -7.76
C TYR A 318 -11.32 -25.99 -7.53
N TYR A 319 -12.55 -26.38 -7.90
CA TYR A 319 -12.99 -27.77 -7.86
C TYR A 319 -12.91 -28.41 -9.25
N LEU A 320 -12.18 -29.52 -9.34
CA LEU A 320 -12.07 -30.30 -10.56
C LEU A 320 -13.18 -31.34 -10.64
N TYR A 321 -14.15 -31.11 -11.52
CA TYR A 321 -15.24 -32.06 -11.77
C TYR A 321 -14.74 -33.35 -12.41
N LYS A 322 -15.15 -34.52 -11.88
CA LYS A 322 -14.71 -35.86 -12.32
C LYS A 322 -14.85 -36.09 -13.84
N SER A 323 -15.86 -35.51 -14.48
CA SER A 323 -16.12 -35.69 -15.92
C SER A 323 -15.07 -35.05 -16.83
N ASN A 324 -14.39 -33.98 -16.38
CA ASN A 324 -13.46 -33.18 -17.20
C ASN A 324 -12.08 -32.95 -16.54
N LYS A 325 -11.81 -33.61 -15.40
CA LYS A 325 -10.66 -33.36 -14.53
C LYS A 325 -9.30 -33.38 -15.25
N ASN A 326 -9.09 -34.32 -16.17
CA ASN A 326 -7.80 -34.47 -16.86
C ASN A 326 -7.58 -33.38 -17.90
N ASN A 327 -8.58 -33.06 -18.72
CA ASN A 327 -8.44 -32.10 -19.82
C ASN A 327 -8.23 -30.67 -19.31
N GLU A 328 -9.01 -30.27 -18.32
CA GLU A 328 -8.94 -28.91 -17.77
C GLU A 328 -7.62 -28.67 -17.02
N LEU A 329 -7.19 -29.64 -16.21
CA LEU A 329 -5.91 -29.57 -15.52
C LEU A 329 -4.74 -29.57 -16.53
N LEU A 330 -4.77 -30.44 -17.54
CA LEU A 330 -3.72 -30.48 -18.56
C LEU A 330 -3.64 -29.18 -19.36
N GLU A 331 -4.78 -28.59 -19.73
CA GLU A 331 -4.79 -27.31 -20.45
C GLU A 331 -4.18 -26.20 -19.60
N PHE A 332 -4.57 -26.11 -18.32
CA PHE A 332 -3.99 -25.17 -17.37
C PHE A 332 -2.47 -25.37 -17.21
N LEU A 333 -2.01 -26.61 -17.04
CA LEU A 333 -0.58 -26.88 -16.86
C LEU A 333 0.24 -26.61 -18.12
N ASN A 334 -0.31 -26.91 -19.31
CA ASN A 334 0.31 -26.56 -20.58
C ASN A 334 0.43 -25.04 -20.74
N GLU A 335 -0.60 -24.27 -20.34
CA GLU A 335 -0.56 -22.81 -20.34
C GLU A 335 0.58 -22.29 -19.45
N LEU A 336 0.79 -22.92 -18.28
CA LEU A 336 1.92 -22.62 -17.39
C LEU A 336 3.28 -23.13 -17.91
N GLY A 337 3.33 -23.80 -19.06
CA GLY A 337 4.55 -24.40 -19.61
C GLY A 337 5.03 -25.64 -18.83
N ILE A 338 4.16 -26.26 -18.02
CA ILE A 338 4.48 -27.43 -17.20
C ILE A 338 4.09 -28.68 -17.96
N THR A 339 5.10 -29.48 -18.34
CA THR A 339 4.88 -30.78 -18.95
C THR A 339 5.01 -31.88 -17.89
N ILE A 340 3.96 -32.68 -17.69
CA ILE A 340 4.02 -33.85 -16.80
C ILE A 340 4.24 -35.10 -17.66
N PRO A 341 5.40 -35.77 -17.57
CA PRO A 341 5.62 -37.02 -18.27
C PRO A 341 4.74 -38.13 -17.69
N ASN A 342 3.89 -38.74 -18.52
CA ASN A 342 3.02 -39.87 -18.18
C ASN A 342 2.18 -39.67 -16.90
N ILE A 343 1.19 -38.77 -16.97
CA ILE A 343 0.04 -38.90 -16.08
C ILE A 343 -0.67 -40.20 -16.45
N ASN A 344 -0.46 -41.27 -15.68
CA ASN A 344 -1.33 -42.44 -15.77
C ASN A 344 -2.75 -42.00 -15.40
N ASP A 345 -3.67 -42.00 -16.37
CA ASP A 345 -5.10 -41.60 -16.26
C ASP A 345 -5.82 -42.20 -15.04
N ARG A 346 -5.29 -43.29 -14.46
CA ARG A 346 -5.84 -43.98 -13.30
C ARG A 346 -5.66 -43.25 -11.96
N LYS A 347 -4.63 -42.41 -11.76
CA LYS A 347 -4.40 -41.71 -10.47
C LYS A 347 -5.20 -40.40 -10.35
N LEU A 348 -5.37 -39.64 -11.44
CA LEU A 348 -6.13 -38.38 -11.40
C LEU A 348 -7.62 -38.57 -11.10
N ASN A 349 -8.21 -39.69 -11.52
CA ASN A 349 -9.66 -39.85 -11.55
C ASN A 349 -10.30 -40.25 -10.21
N TYR A 350 -9.53 -40.75 -9.23
CA TYR A 350 -10.12 -41.43 -8.06
C TYR A 350 -9.66 -40.95 -6.68
N GLU A 351 -8.58 -40.18 -6.56
CA GLU A 351 -8.09 -39.74 -5.25
C GLU A 351 -8.63 -38.35 -4.85
N PRO A 352 -9.09 -38.19 -3.59
CA PRO A 352 -9.56 -36.90 -3.04
C PRO A 352 -8.43 -35.89 -2.87
N TYR A 353 -7.20 -36.39 -2.79
CA TYR A 353 -5.96 -35.64 -2.66
C TYR A 353 -4.88 -36.34 -3.47
N PHE A 354 -4.08 -35.59 -4.22
CA PHE A 354 -2.82 -36.11 -4.79
C PHE A 354 -1.78 -35.00 -4.94
N GLU A 355 -0.51 -35.41 -4.98
CA GLU A 355 0.64 -34.53 -5.15
C GLU A 355 1.51 -35.00 -6.32
N ILE A 356 1.92 -34.05 -7.16
CA ILE A 356 2.89 -34.26 -8.24
C ILE A 356 4.17 -33.57 -7.82
N ILE A 357 5.26 -34.34 -7.66
CA ILE A 357 6.56 -33.82 -7.24
C ILE A 357 7.47 -33.71 -8.45
N PHE A 358 8.11 -32.56 -8.61
CA PHE A 358 9.13 -32.31 -9.62
C PHE A 358 10.50 -32.48 -8.97
N ASN A 359 11.34 -33.33 -9.57
CA ASN A 359 12.74 -33.42 -9.15
C ASN A 359 13.45 -32.16 -9.64
N GLU A 360 14.24 -31.52 -8.76
CA GLU A 360 15.13 -30.44 -9.16
C GLU A 360 16.10 -30.98 -10.23
N VAL A 361 16.10 -30.36 -11.42
CA VAL A 361 17.09 -30.60 -12.47
C VAL A 361 18.26 -29.65 -12.28
#